data_AF-A0A5N9ET85-F1
#
_entry.id   AF-A0A5N9ET85-F1
#
_cell.length_a   1.000
_cell.length_b   1.000
_cell.length_c   1.000
_cell.angle_alpha   90.00
_cell.angle_beta   90.00
_cell.angle_gamma   90.00
#
_symmetry.space_group_name_H-M   'P 1'
#
loop_
_entity.id
_entity.type
_entity.pdbx_description
1 polymer ?
#
loop_
_entity_poly.entity_id
_entity_poly.type
_entity_poly.pdbx_seq_one_letter_code
_entity_poly.pdbx_strand_id
1 'polypeptide(L)'
;MGCKTAKPIVDRLEKDLENEINVIRLDVMTEAGRDFREEFSVRVTPGFVLVNNENKELWQFIGIPNSKTFIERIKKEIKDTNG
;
A
#
# COMPACT_ATOMS: atom_id res chain seq x y z
N MET A 1 -3.14 -4.88 -17.05
CA MET A 1 -4.33 -4.01 -17.09
C MET A 1 -4.85 -3.55 -15.70
N GLY A 2 -4.39 -4.10 -14.55
CA GLY A 2 -4.93 -3.75 -13.22
C GLY A 2 -4.53 -2.39 -12.62
N CYS A 3 -3.38 -1.81 -12.97
CA CYS A 3 -2.91 -0.55 -12.37
C CYS A 3 -3.80 0.67 -12.68
N LYS A 4 -4.49 0.69 -13.84
CA LYS A 4 -5.42 1.78 -14.17
C LYS A 4 -6.68 1.78 -13.29
N THR A 5 -7.10 0.61 -12.81
CA THR A 5 -8.27 0.45 -11.93
C THR A 5 -7.95 0.79 -10.48
N ALA A 6 -6.71 0.59 -10.04
CA ALA A 6 -6.27 0.91 -8.68
C ALA A 6 -6.12 2.41 -8.43
N LYS A 7 -5.80 3.21 -9.47
CA LYS A 7 -5.54 4.65 -9.37
C LYS A 7 -6.57 5.45 -8.54
N PRO A 8 -7.89 5.40 -8.82
CA PRO A 8 -8.87 6.17 -8.06
C PRO A 8 -8.98 5.72 -6.59
N ILE A 9 -8.67 4.46 -6.28
CA ILE A 9 -8.64 3.97 -4.89
C ILE A 9 -7.45 4.58 -4.16
N VAL A 10 -6.27 4.63 -4.79
CA VAL A 10 -5.07 5.22 -4.21
C VAL A 10 -5.21 6.73 -4.06
N ASP A 11 -5.78 7.43 -5.06
CA ASP A 11 -6.04 8.88 -4.98
C ASP A 11 -6.96 9.20 -3.78
N ARG A 12 -7.97 8.36 -3.53
CA ARG A 12 -8.86 8.54 -2.38
C ARG A 12 -8.15 8.26 -1.06
N LEU A 13 -7.34 7.21 -1.01
CA LEU A 13 -6.59 6.82 0.19
C LEU A 13 -5.58 7.89 0.59
N GLU A 14 -4.85 8.47 -0.37
CA GLU A 14 -3.97 9.61 -0.16
C GLU A 14 -4.71 10.78 0.47
N LYS A 15 -5.93 11.08 -0.02
CA LYS A 15 -6.75 12.17 0.51
C LYS A 15 -7.34 11.87 1.90
N ASP A 16 -7.86 10.68 2.11
CA ASP A 16 -8.51 10.30 3.38
C ASP A 16 -7.50 10.15 4.54
N LEU A 17 -6.23 9.87 4.23
CA LEU A 17 -5.18 9.56 5.19
C LEU A 17 -3.94 10.48 5.08
N GLU A 18 -4.06 11.65 4.45
CA GLU A 18 -2.93 12.57 4.18
C GLU A 18 -2.15 12.99 5.45
N ASN A 19 -2.80 12.97 6.62
CA ASN A 19 -2.20 13.32 7.91
C ASN A 19 -1.79 12.09 8.75
N GLU A 20 -2.13 10.88 8.30
CA GLU A 20 -1.90 9.63 9.05
C GLU A 20 -0.82 8.76 8.42
N ILE A 21 -0.70 8.74 7.09
CA ILE A 21 0.29 7.93 6.38
C ILE A 21 0.91 8.67 5.19
N ASN A 22 2.14 8.29 4.85
CA ASN A 22 2.75 8.65 3.58
C ASN A 22 2.49 7.54 2.55
N VAL A 23 1.92 7.89 1.39
CA VAL A 23 1.63 6.92 0.33
C VAL A 23 2.69 7.05 -0.75
N ILE A 24 3.42 5.96 -1.00
CA ILE A 24 4.48 5.91 -2.01
C ILE A 24 3.99 5.06 -3.18
N ARG A 25 3.87 5.68 -4.36
CA ARG A 25 3.56 4.97 -5.62
C ARG A 25 4.85 4.53 -6.28
N LEU A 26 5.12 3.23 -6.22
CA LEU A 26 6.34 2.65 -6.77
C LEU A 26 6.08 2.03 -8.15
N ASP A 27 6.87 2.43 -9.14
CA ASP A 27 6.90 1.72 -10.42
C ASP A 27 7.79 0.48 -10.30
N VAL A 28 7.17 -0.68 -10.39
CA VAL A 28 7.80 -2.00 -10.27
C VAL A 28 8.83 -2.32 -11.37
N MET A 29 8.88 -1.53 -12.44
CA MET A 29 9.87 -1.68 -13.52
C MET A 29 11.17 -0.94 -13.21
N THR A 30 11.15 0.00 -12.26
CA THR A 30 12.34 0.73 -11.81
C THR A 30 13.21 -0.13 -10.91
N GLU A 31 14.45 0.29 -10.66
CA GLU A 31 15.37 -0.39 -9.75
C GLU A 31 14.78 -0.48 -8.33
N ALA A 32 14.39 0.66 -7.74
CA ALA A 32 13.69 0.68 -6.45
C ALA A 32 12.43 -0.21 -6.44
N GLY A 33 11.71 -0.28 -7.58
CA GLY A 33 10.60 -1.19 -7.79
C GLY A 33 10.94 -2.68 -7.68
N ARG A 34 12.13 -3.06 -8.16
CA ARG A 34 12.65 -4.43 -8.09
C ARG A 34 13.14 -4.74 -6.67
N ASP A 35 13.94 -3.87 -6.07
CA ASP A 35 14.41 -4.02 -4.69
C ASP A 35 13.24 -4.22 -3.72
N PHE A 36 12.21 -3.37 -3.82
CA PHE A 36 11.00 -3.50 -3.02
C PHE A 36 10.28 -4.85 -3.22
N ARG A 37 10.20 -5.34 -4.46
CA ARG A 37 9.57 -6.64 -4.74
C ARG A 37 10.35 -7.80 -4.15
N GLU A 38 11.67 -7.71 -4.11
CA GLU A 38 12.53 -8.71 -3.49
C GLU A 38 12.43 -8.65 -1.97
N GLU A 39 12.54 -7.45 -1.38
CA GLU A 39 12.47 -7.21 0.06
C GLU A 39 11.13 -7.67 0.67
N PHE A 40 10.01 -7.31 0.03
CA PHE A 40 8.66 -7.62 0.52
C PHE A 40 8.01 -8.81 -0.22
N SER A 41 8.77 -9.56 -1.04
CA SER A 41 8.27 -10.72 -1.79
C SER A 41 7.00 -10.48 -2.62
N VAL A 42 6.79 -9.26 -3.13
CA VAL A 42 5.61 -8.88 -3.93
C VAL A 42 5.75 -9.39 -5.37
N ARG A 43 5.07 -10.49 -5.70
CA ARG A 43 5.18 -11.14 -7.03
C ARG A 43 4.12 -10.74 -8.04
N VAL A 44 3.04 -10.09 -7.61
CA VAL A 44 1.85 -9.80 -8.43
C VAL A 44 1.46 -8.33 -8.29
N THR A 45 1.00 -7.72 -9.38
CA THR A 45 0.55 -6.32 -9.38
C THR A 45 -0.93 -6.19 -9.74
N PRO A 46 -1.65 -5.21 -9.16
CA PRO A 46 -1.18 -4.29 -8.12
C PRO A 46 -0.97 -4.98 -6.76
N GLY A 47 0.08 -4.55 -6.05
CA GLY A 47 0.44 -5.03 -4.71
C GLY A 47 0.67 -3.82 -3.80
N PHE A 48 0.27 -3.96 -2.54
CA PHE A 48 0.29 -2.91 -1.53
C PHE A 48 0.94 -3.48 -0.28
N VAL A 49 1.88 -2.72 0.30
CA VAL A 49 2.53 -3.07 1.55
C VAL A 49 2.43 -1.85 2.45
N LEU A 50 1.96 -2.09 3.68
CA LEU A 50 1.96 -1.13 4.76
C LEU A 50 3.18 -1.41 5.63
N VAL A 51 4.01 -0.40 5.80
CA VAL A 51 5.22 -0.45 6.63
C VAL A 51 5.15 0.56 7.76
N ASN A 52 5.83 0.28 8.86
CA ASN A 52 6.00 1.23 9.96
C ASN A 52 7.21 2.15 9.72
N ASN A 53 7.49 3.06 10.67
CA ASN A 53 8.63 3.98 10.61
C ASN A 53 10.01 3.30 10.66
N GLU A 54 10.07 2.01 10.97
CA GLU A 54 11.29 1.19 10.96
C GLU A 54 11.41 0.34 9.69
N ASN A 55 10.57 0.60 8.67
CA ASN A 55 10.44 -0.17 7.43
C ASN A 55 10.01 -1.63 7.63
N LYS A 56 9.44 -1.97 8.78
CA LYS A 56 8.91 -3.32 9.03
C LYS A 56 7.53 -3.45 8.40
N GLU A 57 7.31 -4.54 7.66
CA GLU A 57 5.99 -4.92 7.14
C GLU A 57 5.00 -5.07 8.31
N LEU A 58 3.94 -4.26 8.28
CA LEU A 58 2.78 -4.40 9.15
C LEU A 58 1.70 -5.24 8.47
N TRP A 59 1.50 -5.02 7.17
CA TRP A 59 0.46 -5.68 6.40
C TRP A 59 0.74 -5.65 4.90
N GLN A 60 0.25 -6.66 4.17
CA GLN A 60 0.35 -6.73 2.72
C GLN A 60 -0.97 -7.14 2.06
N PHE A 61 -1.23 -6.62 0.87
CA PHE A 61 -2.41 -6.93 0.06
C PHE A 61 -2.06 -7.03 -1.43
N ILE A 62 -2.54 -8.08 -2.07
CA ILE A 62 -2.33 -8.33 -3.50
C ILE A 62 -3.68 -8.34 -4.21
N GLY A 63 -3.78 -7.63 -5.33
CA GLY A 63 -4.98 -7.56 -6.16
C GLY A 63 -5.63 -6.19 -6.15
N ILE A 64 -6.83 -6.09 -6.73
CA ILE A 64 -7.57 -4.82 -6.83
C ILE A 64 -8.45 -4.67 -5.58
N PRO A 65 -8.18 -3.67 -4.72
CA PRO A 65 -8.97 -3.47 -3.52
C PRO A 65 -10.31 -2.81 -3.81
N ASN A 66 -11.32 -3.08 -2.97
CA ASN A 66 -12.48 -2.20 -2.86
C ASN A 66 -12.08 -0.99 -1.99
N SER A 67 -12.32 0.23 -2.47
CA SER A 67 -11.82 1.45 -1.81
C SER A 67 -12.23 1.55 -0.33
N LYS A 68 -13.48 1.19 0.00
CA LYS A 68 -14.00 1.38 1.36
C LYS A 68 -13.38 0.38 2.33
N THR A 69 -13.44 -0.91 2.01
CA THR A 69 -12.90 -1.97 2.87
C THR A 69 -11.38 -1.85 3.03
N PHE A 70 -10.69 -1.39 2.00
CA PHE A 70 -9.24 -1.20 2.01
C PHE A 70 -8.80 -0.09 2.96
N ILE A 71 -9.44 1.08 2.89
CA ILE A 71 -9.15 2.20 3.80
C ILE A 71 -9.45 1.83 5.25
N GLU A 72 -10.60 1.19 5.51
CA GLU A 72 -10.97 0.74 6.85
C GLU A 72 -9.96 -0.26 7.42
N ARG A 73 -9.42 -1.16 6.58
CA ARG A 73 -8.39 -2.10 7.00
C ARG A 73 -7.11 -1.37 7.39
N ILE A 74 -6.64 -0.44 6.57
CA ILE A 74 -5.42 0.33 6.86
C ILE A 74 -5.57 1.12 8.16
N LYS A 75 -6.71 1.80 8.37
CA LYS A 75 -7.01 2.51 9.62
C LYS A 75 -6.95 1.58 10.84
N LYS A 76 -7.37 0.33 10.68
CA LYS A 76 -7.30 -0.67 11.76
C LYS A 76 -5.84 -1.04 12.08
N GLU A 77 -5.02 -1.32 11.07
CA GLU A 77 -3.61 -1.68 11.27
C GLU A 77 -2.80 -0.52 11.89
N ILE A 78 -3.08 0.73 11.48
CA ILE A 78 -2.45 1.93 12.06
C ILE A 78 -2.79 2.08 13.56
N LYS A 79 -4.04 1.83 13.93
CA LYS A 79 -4.47 1.89 15.34
C LYS A 79 -3.83 0.81 16.20
N ASP A 80 -3.66 -0.39 15.66
CA ASP A 80 -3.03 -1.51 16.37
C ASP A 80 -1.53 -1.27 16.62
N THR A 81 -0.86 -0.59 15.68
CA THR A 81 0.58 -0.27 15.79
C THR A 81 0.88 0.89 16.76
N ASN A 82 -0.08 1.79 17.01
CA ASN A 82 0.06 2.91 17.94
C ASN A 82 -0.46 2.61 19.37
N GLY A 83 -0.86 1.36 19.63
CA GLY A 83 -1.43 0.91 20.91
C GLY A 83 -0.42 0.34 21.88
#